data_AF-A0A550GNP8-F1
#
_entry.id   AF-A0A550GNP8-F1
#
_cell.length_a   1.000
_cell.length_b   1.000
_cell.length_c   1.000
_cell.angle_alpha   90.00
_cell.angle_beta   90.00
_cell.angle_gamma   90.00
#
_symmetry.space_group_name_H-M   'P 1'
#
loop_
_entity.id
_entity.type
_entity.pdbx_description
1 polymer ?
#
loop_
_entity_poly.entity_id
_entity_poly.type
_entity_poly.pdbx_seq_one_letter_code
_entity_poly.pdbx_strand_id
1 'polypeptide(L)'
;MTKEPMENEQVEPEKLLIDDPTNFLFHAAYATYSDLFDSAHTIEAKQDLNEKIKSLRDKEIDCSTFYINIMQHRNVGRKPHHGRFTLNTQRKKDWRKKSQRQDRIKRHKK
;
A
#
# COMPACT_ATOMS: atom_id res chain seq x y z
N MET A 1 -45.92 24.16 6.85
CA MET A 1 -44.53 24.65 6.68
C MET A 1 -43.64 23.63 7.38
N THR A 2 -43.17 22.66 6.59
CA THR A 2 -41.79 22.49 6.09
C THR A 2 -41.01 21.54 6.99
N LYS A 3 -40.72 20.37 6.42
CA LYS A 3 -39.91 19.29 6.98
C LYS A 3 -38.47 19.79 7.09
N GLU A 4 -37.87 19.67 8.27
CA GLU A 4 -36.42 19.68 8.41
C GLU A 4 -35.96 18.22 8.33
N PRO A 5 -35.12 17.82 7.36
CA PRO A 5 -34.43 16.56 7.44
C PRO A 5 -33.31 16.72 8.47
N MET A 6 -33.30 15.89 9.51
CA MET A 6 -32.10 15.69 10.32
C MET A 6 -31.04 15.08 9.41
N GLU A 7 -30.17 15.93 8.88
CA GLU A 7 -28.91 15.49 8.31
C GLU A 7 -28.15 14.80 9.44
N ASN A 8 -28.03 13.48 9.34
CA ASN A 8 -27.03 12.71 10.06
C ASN A 8 -25.67 13.32 9.73
N GLU A 9 -25.19 14.23 10.58
CA GLU A 9 -23.77 14.54 10.68
C GLU A 9 -23.07 13.23 11.08
N GLN A 10 -22.71 12.45 10.07
CA GLN A 10 -21.83 11.31 10.21
C GLN A 10 -20.48 11.90 10.62
N VAL A 11 -20.25 12.03 11.94
CA VAL A 11 -18.98 12.47 12.50
C VAL A 11 -17.90 11.61 11.87
N GLU A 12 -17.03 12.23 11.07
CA GLU A 12 -15.94 11.50 10.46
C GLU A 12 -15.09 10.87 11.58
N PRO A 13 -14.89 9.55 11.58
CA PRO A 13 -14.11 8.88 12.61
C PRO A 13 -12.71 9.47 12.61
N GLU A 14 -12.25 9.92 13.78
CA GLU A 14 -10.90 10.42 13.96
C GLU A 14 -9.88 9.28 13.98
N LYS A 15 -8.66 9.60 13.54
CA LYS A 15 -7.52 8.67 13.54
C LYS A 15 -7.04 8.44 14.97
N LEU A 16 -6.84 7.19 15.35
CA LEU A 16 -6.33 6.83 16.66
C LEU A 16 -4.80 7.01 16.70
N LEU A 17 -4.31 7.86 17.61
CA LEU A 17 -2.88 8.10 17.85
C LEU A 17 -2.37 7.24 19.02
N ILE A 18 -2.39 5.92 18.84
CA ILE A 18 -2.07 4.94 19.90
C ILE A 18 -0.77 4.18 19.56
N ASP A 19 0.16 4.82 18.85
CA ASP A 19 1.43 4.18 18.50
C ASP A 19 2.26 3.82 19.74
N ASP A 20 2.95 2.68 19.68
CA ASP A 20 3.90 2.25 20.69
C ASP A 20 5.23 1.88 20.02
N PRO A 21 6.19 2.83 19.94
CA PRO A 21 7.47 2.60 19.27
C PRO A 21 8.37 1.61 20.02
N THR A 22 8.06 1.26 21.28
CA THR A 22 8.84 0.27 22.03
C THR A 22 8.50 -1.15 21.61
N ASN A 23 7.28 -1.38 21.13
CA ASN A 23 6.83 -2.66 20.61
C ASN A 23 6.88 -2.66 19.08
N PHE A 24 7.97 -3.18 18.52
CA PHE A 24 8.18 -3.21 17.07
C PHE A 24 7.01 -3.83 16.29
N LEU A 25 6.40 -4.93 16.78
CA LEU A 25 5.30 -5.57 16.07
C LEU A 25 4.07 -4.65 16.02
N PHE A 26 3.77 -4.01 17.14
CA PHE A 26 2.64 -3.08 17.23
C PHE A 26 2.92 -1.81 16.42
N HIS A 27 4.13 -1.25 16.48
CA HIS A 27 4.52 -0.10 15.67
C HIS A 27 4.40 -0.37 14.16
N ALA A 28 4.86 -1.54 13.71
CA ALA A 28 4.71 -1.94 12.30
C ALA A 28 3.24 -2.06 11.90
N ALA A 29 2.41 -2.66 12.76
CA ALA A 29 0.96 -2.74 12.56
C ALA A 29 0.32 -1.34 12.52
N TYR A 30 0.71 -0.45 13.43
CA TYR A 30 0.24 0.92 13.49
C TYR A 30 0.58 1.71 12.23
N ALA A 31 1.80 1.58 11.72
CA ALA A 31 2.20 2.19 10.45
C ALA A 31 1.29 1.75 9.29
N THR A 32 0.99 0.44 9.19
CA THR A 32 0.06 -0.05 8.16
C THR A 32 -1.37 0.42 8.35
N TYR A 33 -1.85 0.48 9.59
CA TYR A 33 -3.15 1.06 9.93
C TYR A 33 -3.22 2.54 9.52
N SER A 34 -2.18 3.32 9.82
CA SER A 34 -2.08 4.73 9.49
C SER A 34 -2.20 4.97 7.99
N ASP A 35 -1.42 4.22 7.18
CA ASP A 35 -1.47 4.30 5.72
C ASP A 35 -2.86 3.92 5.16
N LEU A 36 -3.47 2.87 5.72
CA LEU A 36 -4.78 2.41 5.27
C LEU A 36 -5.88 3.41 5.65
N PHE A 37 -5.83 3.98 6.85
CA PHE A 37 -6.78 4.96 7.34
C PHE A 37 -6.75 6.24 6.50
N ASP A 38 -5.55 6.71 6.13
CA ASP A 38 -5.36 7.88 5.28
C ASP A 38 -5.83 7.61 3.84
N SER A 39 -5.76 6.35 3.38
CA SER A 39 -6.24 5.93 2.06
C SER A 39 -7.74 5.60 1.99
N ALA A 40 -8.40 5.40 3.13
CA ALA A 40 -9.79 4.98 3.19
C ALA A 40 -10.74 6.14 2.89
N HIS A 41 -11.64 5.94 1.92
CA HIS A 41 -12.64 6.94 1.53
C HIS A 41 -13.99 6.78 2.24
N THR A 42 -14.28 5.59 2.79
CA THR A 42 -15.56 5.32 3.46
C THR A 42 -15.41 5.43 4.98
N ILE A 43 -16.42 6.01 5.63
CA ILE A 43 -16.51 6.16 7.08
C ILE A 43 -16.49 4.78 7.76
N GLU A 44 -17.22 3.82 7.21
CA GLU A 44 -17.27 2.44 7.68
C GLU A 44 -15.88 1.76 7.68
N ALA A 45 -15.07 1.98 6.64
CA ALA A 45 -13.73 1.40 6.58
C ALA A 45 -12.80 2.02 7.63
N LYS A 46 -12.90 3.33 7.87
CA LYS A 46 -12.16 4.01 8.94
C LYS A 46 -12.56 3.51 10.33
N GLN A 47 -13.86 3.27 10.57
CA GLN A 47 -14.35 2.69 11.83
C GLN A 47 -13.85 1.26 12.05
N ASP A 48 -13.96 0.39 11.05
CA ASP A 48 -13.49 -1.00 11.13
C ASP A 48 -11.96 -1.08 11.36
N LEU A 49 -11.18 -0.17 10.73
CA LEU A 49 -9.74 -0.06 10.99
C LEU A 49 -9.45 0.37 12.45
N ASN A 50 -10.23 1.31 13.00
CA ASN A 50 -10.10 1.78 14.38
C ASN A 50 -10.40 0.67 15.39
N GLU A 51 -11.40 -0.16 15.13
CA GLU A 51 -11.73 -1.32 15.98
C GLU A 51 -10.60 -2.35 15.94
N LYS A 52 -10.09 -2.68 14.75
CA LYS A 52 -9.02 -3.66 14.57
C LYS A 52 -7.72 -3.27 15.29
N ILE A 53 -7.33 -1.99 15.23
CA ILE A 53 -6.11 -1.55 15.92
C ILE A 53 -6.29 -1.52 17.45
N LYS A 54 -7.51 -1.25 17.94
CA LYS A 54 -7.84 -1.34 19.38
C LYS A 54 -7.78 -2.79 19.88
N SER A 55 -8.44 -3.72 19.20
CA SER A 55 -8.37 -5.14 19.56
C SER A 55 -6.94 -5.69 19.54
N LEU A 56 -6.08 -5.18 18.64
CA LEU A 56 -4.66 -5.54 18.64
C LEU A 56 -3.93 -5.00 19.88
N ARG A 57 -4.22 -3.76 20.29
CA ARG A 57 -3.64 -3.13 21.48
C ARG A 57 -4.07 -3.85 22.76
N ASP A 58 -5.35 -4.20 22.84
CA ASP A 58 -5.95 -4.90 23.98
C ASP A 58 -5.60 -6.40 24.00
N LYS A 59 -4.83 -6.86 23.00
CA LYS A 59 -4.36 -8.24 22.81
C LYS A 59 -5.51 -9.26 22.67
N GLU A 60 -6.66 -8.81 22.19
CA GLU A 60 -7.79 -9.68 21.84
C GLU A 60 -7.51 -10.45 20.55
N ILE A 61 -6.71 -9.87 19.66
CA ILE A 61 -6.30 -10.47 18.39
C ILE A 61 -4.77 -10.49 18.26
N ASP A 62 -4.26 -11.54 17.62
CA ASP A 62 -2.85 -11.63 17.26
C ASP A 62 -2.51 -10.75 16.07
N CYS A 63 -1.23 -10.37 15.96
CA CYS A 63 -0.70 -9.61 14.82
C CYS A 63 -1.01 -10.29 13.47
N SER A 64 -0.93 -11.62 13.39
CA SER A 64 -1.25 -12.37 12.16
C SER A 64 -2.72 -12.16 11.74
N THR A 65 -3.64 -12.30 12.69
CA THR A 65 -5.08 -12.11 12.49
C THR A 65 -5.39 -10.67 12.12
N PHE A 66 -4.72 -9.70 12.74
CA PHE A 66 -4.82 -8.29 12.36
C PHE A 66 -4.48 -8.09 10.88
N TYR A 67 -3.35 -8.62 10.41
CA TYR A 67 -2.95 -8.48 9.00
C TYR A 67 -3.95 -9.12 8.03
N ILE A 68 -4.49 -10.30 8.36
CA ILE A 68 -5.54 -10.94 7.56
C ILE A 68 -6.77 -10.05 7.48
N ASN A 69 -7.19 -9.48 8.60
CA ASN A 69 -8.40 -8.68 8.70
C ASN A 69 -8.29 -7.33 7.97
N ILE A 70 -7.10 -6.74 7.87
CA ILE A 70 -6.90 -5.48 7.14
C ILE A 70 -6.61 -5.67 5.65
N MET A 71 -6.37 -6.90 5.18
CA MET A 71 -6.11 -7.16 3.75
C MET A 71 -7.25 -6.68 2.84
N GLN A 72 -8.49 -6.73 3.32
CA GLN A 72 -9.66 -6.24 2.57
C GLN A 72 -9.54 -4.75 2.22
N HIS A 73 -8.98 -3.95 3.13
CA HIS A 73 -8.82 -2.49 2.96
C HIS A 73 -7.64 -2.13 2.06
N ARG A 74 -6.63 -2.99 2.01
CA ARG A 74 -5.42 -2.77 1.19
C ARG A 74 -5.68 -2.81 -0.31
N ASN A 75 -6.69 -3.57 -0.74
CA ASN A 75 -7.00 -3.79 -2.16
C ASN A 75 -7.94 -2.73 -2.76
N VAL A 76 -8.53 -1.85 -1.96
CA VAL A 76 -9.57 -0.91 -2.42
C VAL A 76 -8.99 0.22 -3.28
N GLY A 77 -7.72 0.60 -3.09
CA GLY A 77 -7.11 1.76 -3.77
C GLY A 77 -5.93 1.47 -4.70
N ARG A 78 -5.26 0.32 -4.57
CA ARG A 78 -4.04 0.02 -5.33
C ARG A 78 -4.17 -1.35 -5.97
N LYS A 79 -4.46 -1.37 -7.28
CA LYS A 79 -4.17 -2.57 -8.09
C LYS A 79 -2.69 -2.90 -7.84
N PRO A 80 -2.35 -4.12 -7.37
CA PRO A 80 -0.96 -4.48 -7.22
C PRO A 80 -0.33 -4.37 -8.60
N HIS A 81 0.44 -3.31 -8.81
CA HIS A 81 1.22 -3.14 -10.02
C HIS A 81 2.37 -4.12 -9.88
N HIS A 82 2.08 -5.41 -10.05
CA HIS A 82 3.05 -6.40 -10.45
C HIS A 82 3.45 -6.02 -11.87
N GLY A 83 4.15 -4.89 -12.02
CA GLY A 83 4.87 -4.54 -13.21
C GLY A 83 5.80 -5.72 -13.42
N ARG A 84 5.47 -6.56 -14.40
CA ARG A 84 6.30 -7.69 -14.78
C ARG A 84 7.65 -7.10 -15.15
N PHE A 85 8.60 -7.12 -14.22
CA PHE A 85 9.94 -6.66 -14.49
C PHE A 85 10.55 -7.70 -15.42
N THR A 86 10.67 -7.33 -16.70
CA THR A 86 11.33 -8.17 -17.68
C THR A 86 12.77 -7.71 -17.81
N LEU A 87 13.70 -8.54 -17.34
CA LEU A 87 15.12 -8.31 -17.57
C LEU A 87 15.47 -8.79 -18.97
N ASN A 88 15.66 -7.86 -19.91
CA ASN A 88 16.17 -8.18 -21.24
C ASN A 88 17.68 -8.45 -21.17
N THR A 89 18.09 -9.71 -21.33
CA THR A 89 19.50 -10.11 -21.36
C THR A 89 19.98 -10.33 -22.79
N GLN A 90 21.29 -10.14 -23.03
CA GLN A 90 21.91 -10.38 -24.33
C GLN A 90 23.14 -11.27 -24.18
N ARG A 91 23.31 -12.27 -25.07
CA ARG A 91 24.52 -13.10 -25.09
C ARG A 91 25.74 -12.25 -25.46
N LYS A 92 26.86 -12.47 -24.76
CA LYS A 92 28.14 -11.75 -24.98
C LYS A 92 28.59 -11.74 -26.44
N LYS A 93 28.39 -12.85 -27.18
CA LYS A 93 28.73 -12.98 -28.61
C LYS A 93 27.94 -12.00 -29.48
N ASP A 94 26.64 -11.84 -29.21
CA ASP A 94 25.76 -10.97 -29.99
C ASP A 94 26.03 -9.50 -29.71
N TRP A 95 26.33 -9.17 -28.45
CA TRP A 95 26.83 -7.84 -28.08
C TRP A 95 28.12 -7.49 -28.84
N ARG A 96 29.12 -8.40 -28.85
CA ARG A 96 30.38 -8.18 -29.59
C ARG A 96 30.16 -7.94 -31.09
N LYS A 97 29.30 -8.74 -31.73
CA LYS A 97 28.96 -8.56 -33.16
C LYS A 97 28.29 -7.21 -33.41
N LYS A 98 27.36 -6.80 -32.54
CA LYS A 98 26.68 -5.50 -32.62
C LYS A 98 27.67 -4.34 -32.48
N SER A 99 28.56 -4.40 -31.49
CA SER A 99 29.60 -3.36 -31.29
C SER A 99 30.56 -3.26 -32.48
N GLN A 100 31.10 -4.39 -32.96
CA GLN A 100 32.00 -4.39 -34.14
C GLN A 100 31.33 -3.81 -35.38
N ARG A 101 30.04 -4.12 -35.60
CA ARG A 101 29.26 -3.54 -36.70
C ARG A 101 29.11 -2.02 -36.53
N GLN A 102 28.78 -1.56 -35.32
CA GLN A 102 28.66 -0.13 -35.02
C GLN A 102 29.98 0.60 -35.24
N ASP A 103 31.11 0.04 -34.79
CA ASP A 103 32.43 0.63 -34.98
C ASP A 103 32.84 0.69 -36.45
N ARG A 104 32.50 -0.34 -37.22
CA ARG A 104 32.72 -0.32 -38.68
C ARG A 104 31.90 0.78 -39.35
N ILE A 105 30.62 0.91 -38.99
CA ILE A 105 29.77 1.99 -39.51
C ILE A 105 30.36 3.34 -39.15
N LYS A 106 30.75 3.59 -37.89
CA LYS A 106 31.40 4.85 -37.47
C LYS A 106 32.65 5.17 -38.30
N ARG A 107 33.46 4.16 -38.62
CA ARG A 107 34.70 4.33 -39.39
C ARG A 107 34.47 4.65 -40.88
N HIS A 108 33.43 4.09 -41.48
CA HIS A 108 33.21 4.17 -42.93
C HIS A 108 32.02 5.02 -43.34
N LYS A 109 31.24 5.51 -42.39
CA LYS A 109 30.15 6.45 -42.64
C LYS A 109 30.72 7.86 -42.66
N LYS A 110 31.05 8.34 -43.87
CA LYS A 110 31.18 9.77 -44.19
C LYS A 110 29.80 10.35 -44.45
#